data_AF-A0A1Z9NBH3-F1
#
_entry.id   AF-A0A1Z9NBH3-F1
#
_cell.length_a   1.000
_cell.length_b   1.000
_cell.length_c   1.000
_cell.angle_alpha   90.00
_cell.angle_beta   90.00
_cell.angle_gamma   90.00
#
_symmetry.space_group_name_H-M   'P 1'
#
loop_
_entity.id
_entity.type
_entity.pdbx_description
1 polymer ?
#
loop_
_entity_poly.entity_id
_entity_poly.type
_entity_poly.pdbx_seq_one_letter_code
_entity_poly.pdbx_strand_id
1 'polypeptide(L)'
;MAILGKIRQRSIFLILVIGMALFAFVISGVFDGNSTNSGDNDPIAIINDEEVGVDFFRQMVDQTQRTYNYSTLKSVNLVWNQALKNTIFDQEFKK
;
A
#
# COMPACT_ATOMS: atom_id res chain seq x y z
N MET A 1 7.22 35.81 -49.00
CA MET A 1 6.88 34.38 -48.85
C MET A 1 7.42 33.70 -47.57
N ALA A 2 8.01 34.43 -46.61
CA ALA A 2 8.72 33.83 -45.46
C ALA A 2 7.90 33.71 -44.15
N ILE A 3 6.67 34.24 -44.10
CA ILE A 3 5.90 34.38 -42.85
C ILE A 3 5.13 33.10 -42.48
N LEU A 4 4.67 32.33 -43.48
CA LEU A 4 3.96 31.06 -43.24
C LEU A 4 4.85 29.99 -42.57
N GLY A 5 6.14 29.95 -42.91
CA GLY A 5 7.09 29.02 -42.30
C GLY A 5 7.32 29.30 -40.80
N LYS A 6 7.32 30.58 -40.41
CA LYS A 6 7.46 31.01 -39.00
C LYS A 6 6.23 30.64 -38.16
N ILE A 7 5.03 30.61 -38.75
CA ILE A 7 3.81 30.15 -38.06
C ILE A 7 3.88 28.64 -37.78
N ARG A 8 4.32 27.84 -38.75
CA ARG A 8 4.44 26.38 -38.63
C ARG A 8 5.47 25.97 -37.57
N GLN A 9 6.57 26.72 -37.47
CA GLN A 9 7.60 26.49 -36.46
C GLN A 9 7.12 26.83 -35.04
N ARG A 10 6.12 27.71 -34.89
CA ARG A 10 5.53 28.03 -33.58
C ARG A 10 4.43 27.04 -33.18
N SER A 11 3.65 26.55 -34.14
CA SER A 11 2.59 25.57 -33.87
C SER A 11 3.13 24.20 -33.44
N ILE A 12 4.32 23.80 -33.92
CA ILE A 12 4.92 22.51 -33.54
C ILE A 12 5.23 22.44 -32.04
N PHE A 13 5.66 23.57 -31.45
CA PHE A 13 5.96 23.65 -30.02
C PHE A 13 4.68 23.50 -29.19
N LEU A 14 3.58 24.12 -29.64
CA LEU A 14 2.29 24.05 -28.97
C LEU A 14 1.69 22.63 -28.99
N ILE A 15 1.80 21.92 -30.12
CA ILE A 15 1.39 20.51 -30.25
C ILE A 15 2.19 19.62 -29.30
N LEU A 16 3.50 19.85 -29.20
CA LEU A 16 4.38 19.09 -28.30
C LEU A 16 4.01 19.29 -26.84
N VAL A 17 3.77 20.52 -26.39
CA VAL A 17 3.39 20.80 -24.99
C VAL A 17 2.06 20.13 -24.61
N ILE A 18 1.05 20.18 -25.49
CA ILE A 18 -0.24 19.51 -25.26
C ILE A 18 -0.07 17.99 -25.24
N GLY A 19 0.70 17.43 -26.17
CA GLY A 19 1.01 16.00 -26.19
C GLY A 19 1.74 15.54 -24.91
N MET A 20 2.69 16.34 -24.42
CA MET A 20 3.39 16.07 -23.16
C MET A 20 2.45 16.14 -21.95
N ALA A 21 1.52 17.09 -21.91
CA ALA A 21 0.53 17.20 -20.84
C ALA A 21 -0.43 16.00 -20.81
N LEU A 22 -0.92 15.57 -21.98
CA LEU A 22 -1.80 14.40 -22.09
C LEU A 22 -1.06 13.11 -21.72
N PHE A 23 0.19 12.96 -22.13
CA PHE A 23 1.01 11.80 -21.78
C PHE A 23 1.31 11.75 -20.27
N ALA A 24 1.63 12.88 -19.66
CA ALA A 24 1.82 12.98 -18.20
C ALA A 24 0.55 12.63 -17.43
N PHE A 25 -0.63 13.03 -17.91
CA PHE A 25 -1.91 12.67 -17.28
C PHE A 25 -2.19 11.17 -17.33
N VAL A 26 -1.97 10.54 -18.49
CA VAL A 26 -2.12 9.09 -18.66
C VAL A 26 -1.15 8.33 -17.75
N ILE A 27 0.09 8.80 -17.65
CA ILE A 27 1.12 8.20 -16.80
C ILE A 27 0.87 8.43 -15.30
N SER A 28 0.44 9.63 -14.90
CA SER A 28 0.04 9.92 -13.52
C SER A 28 -1.10 9.00 -13.10
N GLY A 29 -2.10 8.79 -13.95
CA GLY A 29 -3.21 7.89 -13.66
C GLY A 29 -2.82 6.43 -13.42
N VAL A 30 -1.75 5.92 -14.05
CA VAL A 30 -1.26 4.55 -13.81
C VAL A 30 -0.34 4.45 -12.60
N PHE A 31 0.41 5.50 -12.28
CA PHE A 31 1.31 5.52 -11.12
C PHE A 31 0.57 5.88 -9.83
N ASP A 32 -0.39 6.80 -9.87
CA ASP A 32 -1.24 7.16 -8.73
C ASP A 32 -2.15 6.00 -8.30
N GLY A 33 -2.49 5.08 -9.21
CA GLY A 33 -3.26 3.87 -8.92
C GLY A 33 -2.52 2.83 -8.07
N ASN A 34 -1.21 3.00 -7.83
CA ASN A 34 -0.42 2.09 -6.99
C ASN A 34 0.39 2.77 -5.88
N SER A 35 0.47 4.11 -5.86
CA SER A 35 1.17 4.87 -4.81
C SER A 35 0.25 5.53 -3.77
N THR A 36 -1.08 5.42 -3.92
CA THR A 36 -2.04 5.81 -2.88
C THR A 36 -2.64 4.63 -2.11
N ASN A 37 -2.18 3.40 -2.40
CA ASN A 37 -2.58 2.17 -1.68
C ASN A 37 -1.72 1.90 -0.43
N SER A 38 -1.43 2.91 0.38
CA SER A 38 -1.05 2.69 1.78
C SER A 38 -2.26 2.24 2.64
N GLY A 39 -3.44 2.04 2.04
CA GLY A 39 -4.68 1.77 2.79
C GLY A 39 -5.01 0.30 3.07
N ASP A 40 -4.48 -0.67 2.31
CA ASP A 40 -4.98 -2.05 2.37
C ASP A 40 -4.03 -3.06 3.03
N ASN A 41 -2.73 -2.73 3.19
CA ASN A 41 -1.74 -3.64 3.79
C ASN A 41 -1.02 -3.04 5.00
N ASP A 42 -1.50 -1.91 5.54
CA ASP A 42 -0.88 -1.31 6.73
C ASP A 42 -0.87 -2.35 7.88
N PRO A 43 0.28 -2.54 8.54
CA PRO A 43 0.41 -3.56 9.57
C PRO A 43 -0.55 -3.25 10.73
N ILE A 44 -1.19 -4.29 11.26
CA ILE A 44 -2.10 -4.15 12.41
C ILE A 44 -1.34 -3.67 13.66
N ALA A 45 -0.03 -3.95 13.72
CA ALA A 45 0.88 -3.48 14.74
C ALA A 45 2.34 -3.64 14.32
N ILE A 46 3.21 -2.86 14.97
CA ILE A 46 4.67 -2.98 14.89
C ILE A 46 5.16 -3.31 16.31
N ILE A 47 5.90 -4.41 16.47
CA ILE A 47 6.40 -4.90 17.76
C ILE A 47 7.92 -4.96 17.71
N ASN A 48 8.61 -4.00 18.36
CA ASN A 48 10.07 -3.91 18.36
C ASN A 48 10.68 -4.07 16.95
N ASP A 49 10.18 -3.27 16.00
CA ASP A 49 10.59 -3.24 14.59
C ASP A 49 10.15 -4.45 13.74
N GLU A 50 9.32 -5.36 14.27
CA GLU A 50 8.67 -6.43 13.50
C GLU A 50 7.21 -6.09 13.18
N GLU A 51 6.88 -6.08 11.88
CA GLU A 51 5.55 -5.75 11.38
C GLU A 51 4.61 -6.96 11.39
N VAL A 52 3.44 -6.79 11.99
CA VAL A 52 2.37 -7.80 11.96
C VAL A 52 1.39 -7.42 10.84
N GLY A 53 1.36 -8.21 9.78
CA GLY A 53 0.45 -7.99 8.65
C GLY A 53 -1.02 -8.20 9.03
N VAL A 54 -1.90 -7.33 8.53
CA VAL A 54 -3.35 -7.36 8.85
C VAL A 54 -4.03 -8.64 8.37
N ASP A 55 -3.64 -9.16 7.20
CA ASP A 55 -4.24 -10.36 6.63
C ASP A 55 -3.90 -11.62 7.43
N PHE A 56 -2.63 -11.75 7.82
CA PHE A 56 -2.17 -12.83 8.68
C PHE A 56 -2.90 -12.81 10.03
N PHE A 57 -3.02 -11.63 10.64
CA PHE A 57 -3.75 -11.45 11.89
C PHE A 57 -5.22 -11.85 11.75
N ARG A 58 -5.91 -11.38 10.69
CA ARG A 58 -7.31 -11.73 10.40
C ARG A 58 -7.50 -13.23 10.24
N GLN A 59 -6.65 -13.90 9.47
CA GLN A 59 -6.70 -15.35 9.27
C GLN A 59 -6.61 -16.10 10.61
N MET A 60 -5.72 -15.66 11.49
CA MET A 60 -5.51 -16.29 12.79
C MET A 60 -6.66 -16.03 13.77
N VAL A 61 -7.27 -14.84 13.71
CA VAL A 61 -8.49 -14.51 14.48
C VAL A 61 -9.66 -15.37 14.00
N ASP A 62 -9.87 -15.50 12.69
CA ASP A 62 -10.93 -16.31 12.12
C ASP A 62 -10.78 -17.79 12.50
N GLN A 63 -9.55 -18.31 12.43
CA GLN A 63 -9.25 -19.67 12.86
C GLN A 63 -9.53 -19.87 14.35
N THR A 64 -9.10 -18.94 15.20
CA THR A 64 -9.33 -18.99 16.66
C THR A 64 -10.82 -18.93 16.97
N GLN A 65 -11.55 -18.03 16.29
CA GLN A 65 -12.99 -17.89 16.43
C GLN A 65 -13.72 -19.18 16.05
N ARG A 66 -13.36 -19.83 14.93
CA ARG A 66 -13.97 -21.10 14.51
C ARG A 66 -13.61 -22.28 15.42
N THR A 67 -12.36 -22.34 15.88
CA THR A 67 -11.86 -23.48 16.68
C THR A 67 -12.43 -23.47 18.09
N TYR A 68 -12.45 -22.31 18.74
CA TYR A 68 -12.85 -22.18 20.14
C TYR A 68 -14.29 -21.67 20.32
N ASN A 69 -14.98 -21.37 19.22
CA ASN A 69 -16.32 -20.77 19.20
C ASN A 69 -16.42 -19.52 20.10
N TYR A 70 -15.34 -18.75 20.17
CA TYR A 70 -15.25 -17.54 20.98
C TYR A 70 -15.87 -16.35 20.27
N SER A 71 -16.28 -15.35 21.05
CA SER A 71 -16.64 -14.06 20.47
C SER A 71 -15.43 -13.43 19.78
N THR A 72 -15.66 -12.67 18.71
CA THR A 72 -14.60 -12.02 17.92
C THR A 72 -13.63 -11.23 18.80
N LEU A 73 -14.15 -10.47 19.78
CA LEU A 73 -13.34 -9.73 20.75
C LEU A 73 -12.41 -10.64 21.58
N LYS A 74 -12.90 -11.79 22.05
CA LYS A 74 -12.07 -12.74 22.80
C LYS A 74 -11.00 -13.38 21.92
N SER A 75 -11.34 -13.72 20.68
CA SER A 75 -10.41 -14.29 19.70
C SER A 75 -9.29 -13.30 19.34
N VAL A 76 -9.62 -12.03 19.10
CA VAL A 76 -8.65 -10.95 18.84
C VAL A 76 -7.67 -10.81 20.00
N ASN A 77 -8.16 -10.77 21.25
CA ASN A 77 -7.30 -10.65 22.42
C ASN A 77 -6.35 -11.83 22.59
N LEU A 78 -6.81 -13.06 22.31
CA LEU A 78 -5.96 -14.25 22.39
C LEU A 78 -4.86 -14.23 21.33
N VAL A 79 -5.22 -13.96 20.07
CA VAL A 79 -4.27 -13.87 18.95
C VAL A 79 -3.26 -12.76 19.19
N TRP A 80 -3.69 -11.61 19.69
CA TRP A 80 -2.81 -10.50 20.05
C TRP A 80 -1.75 -10.90 21.07
N ASN A 81 -2.19 -11.48 22.19
CA ASN A 81 -1.27 -11.90 23.26
C ASN A 81 -0.31 -13.00 22.78
N GLN A 82 -0.76 -13.90 21.91
CA GLN A 82 0.08 -14.93 21.32
C GLN A 82 1.15 -14.34 20.40
N ALA A 83 0.75 -13.45 19.48
CA ALA A 83 1.66 -12.79 18.55
C ALA A 83 2.73 -11.98 19.31
N LEU A 84 2.31 -11.18 20.28
CA LEU A 84 3.22 -10.37 21.11
C LEU A 84 4.24 -11.23 21.86
N LYS A 85 3.81 -12.33 22.49
CA LYS A 85 4.72 -13.24 23.19
C LYS A 85 5.71 -13.90 22.25
N ASN A 86 5.25 -14.38 21.09
CA ASN A 86 6.11 -15.04 20.11
C ASN A 86 7.17 -14.07 19.57
N THR A 87 6.76 -12.87 19.16
CA THR A 87 7.67 -11.84 18.66
C THR A 87 8.74 -11.46 19.69
N ILE A 88 8.34 -11.20 20.93
CA ILE A 88 9.32 -10.89 22.00
C ILE A 88 10.26 -12.07 22.27
N PHE A 89 9.73 -13.29 22.29
CA PHE A 89 10.54 -14.49 22.53
C PHE A 89 11.58 -14.72 21.43
N ASP A 90 11.18 -14.58 20.17
CA ASP A 90 12.07 -14.72 19.01
C ASP A 90 13.16 -13.65 18.99
N GLN A 91 12.84 -12.43 19.42
CA GLN A 91 13.80 -11.34 19.54
C GLN A 91 14.84 -11.60 20.63
N GLU A 92 14.42 -12.04 21.81
CA GLU A 92 15.36 -12.37 22.90
C GLU A 92 16.22 -13.60 22.58
N PHE A 93 15.72 -14.55 21.78
CA PHE A 93 16.52 -15.71 21.32
C PHE A 93 17.56 -15.36 20.25
N LYS A 94 17.30 -14.35 19.41
CA LYS A 94 18.21 -13.88 18.36
C LYS A 94 19.29 -12.94 18.88
N LYS A 95 19.15 -12.46 20.10
CA LYS A 95 20.08 -11.55 20.80
C LYS A 95 21.24 -12.31 21.41
#